data_AF-A0A926AD40-F1
#
_entry.id   AF-A0A926AD40-F1
#
_cell.length_a   1.000
_cell.length_b   1.000
_cell.length_c   1.000
_cell.angle_alpha   90.00
_cell.angle_beta   90.00
_cell.angle_gamma   90.00
#
_symmetry.space_group_name_H-M   'P 1'
#
loop_
_entity.id
_entity.type
_entity.pdbx_description
1 polymer ?
#
loop_
_entity_poly.entity_id
_entity_poly.type
_entity_poly.pdbx_seq_one_letter_code
_entity_poly.pdbx_strand_id
1 'polypeptide(L)'
;MTTIHDLDTTDRLDELLDLLDTLHTAVSENQLHTVTLMSQRDLLGALREVVFTAQETITELEARAGRKTKPAQPPTPLLRIVPKEVVPAETRHA
;
A
#
# COMPACT_ATOMS: atom_id res chain seq x y z
N MET A 1 -18.99 1.58 16.13
CA MET A 1 -18.32 0.97 14.96
C MET A 1 -17.67 2.12 14.22
N THR A 2 -16.41 2.41 14.54
CA THR A 2 -15.69 3.59 14.04
C THR A 2 -15.20 3.27 12.62
N THR A 3 -15.62 4.05 11.64
CA THR A 3 -15.26 3.84 10.23
C THR A 3 -13.96 4.57 9.93
N ILE A 4 -13.09 3.97 9.10
CA ILE A 4 -11.75 4.49 8.79
C ILE A 4 -11.77 5.91 8.17
N HIS A 5 -12.91 6.35 7.62
CA HIS A 5 -13.12 7.73 7.18
C HIS A 5 -13.00 8.77 8.31
N ASP A 6 -13.14 8.39 9.59
CA ASP A 6 -12.93 9.31 10.71
C ASP A 6 -11.45 9.67 10.91
N LEU A 7 -10.50 8.80 10.52
CA LEU A 7 -9.05 8.99 10.73
C LEU A 7 -8.44 10.15 9.92
N ASP A 8 -9.06 10.54 8.80
CA ASP A 8 -8.64 11.68 7.97
C ASP A 8 -9.07 13.03 8.57
N THR A 9 -9.91 12.98 9.61
CA THR A 9 -10.50 14.15 10.28
C THR A 9 -10.29 14.17 11.80
N THR A 10 -9.66 13.15 12.39
CA THR A 10 -9.61 13.01 13.85
C THR A 10 -8.23 13.26 14.43
N ASP A 11 -8.23 14.14 15.43
CA ASP A 11 -7.18 14.37 16.44
C ASP A 11 -6.57 13.08 17.03
N ARG A 12 -7.17 11.91 16.79
CA ARG A 12 -6.77 10.60 17.34
C ARG A 12 -5.42 10.09 16.82
N LEU A 13 -5.11 10.31 15.54
CA LEU A 13 -3.80 9.92 15.01
C LEU A 13 -2.71 10.85 15.53
N ASP A 14 -2.99 12.15 15.55
CA ASP A 14 -2.10 13.17 16.10
C ASP A 14 -1.87 12.96 17.61
N GLU A 15 -2.94 12.69 18.38
CA GLU A 15 -2.88 12.33 19.81
C GLU A 15 -1.98 11.11 20.05
N LEU A 16 -2.04 10.09 19.17
CA LEU A 16 -1.17 8.92 19.28
C LEU A 16 0.29 9.29 19.01
N LEU A 17 0.56 10.10 17.98
CA LEU A 17 1.91 10.55 17.65
C LEU A 17 2.50 11.42 18.79
N ASP A 18 1.72 12.37 19.32
CA ASP A 18 2.11 13.19 20.47
C ASP A 18 2.38 12.34 21.72
N LEU A 19 1.60 11.29 21.95
CA LEU A 19 1.83 10.33 23.03
C LEU A 19 3.15 9.57 22.84
N LEU A 20 3.44 9.12 21.61
CA LEU A 20 4.71 8.44 21.29
C LEU A 20 5.91 9.38 21.48
N ASP A 21 5.79 10.65 21.09
CA ASP A 21 6.84 11.66 21.30
C ASP A 21 7.06 11.98 22.78
N THR A 22 5.97 12.04 23.56
CA THR A 22 6.04 12.19 25.02
C THR A 22 6.75 11.00 25.67
N LEU A 23 6.41 9.77 25.27
CA LEU A 23 7.10 8.56 25.73
C LEU A 23 8.59 8.58 25.36
N HIS A 24 8.92 8.95 24.12
CA HIS A 24 10.30 9.06 23.66
C HIS A 24 11.12 10.07 24.48
N THR A 25 10.54 11.24 24.76
CA THR A 25 11.15 12.28 25.61
C THR A 25 11.40 11.73 27.02
N ALA A 26 10.40 11.11 27.64
CA ALA A 26 10.52 10.56 28.98
C ALA A 26 11.56 9.42 29.07
N VAL A 27 11.71 8.58 28.04
CA VAL A 27 12.79 7.59 27.98
C VAL A 27 14.15 8.28 27.93
N SER A 28 14.30 9.27 27.04
CA SER A 28 15.56 9.99 26.82
C SER A 28 16.03 10.75 28.07
N GLU A 29 15.09 11.30 28.84
CA GLU A 29 15.37 12.00 30.09
C GLU A 29 15.44 11.08 31.32
N ASN A 30 15.30 9.76 31.15
CA ASN A 30 15.23 8.76 32.22
C ASN A 30 14.09 9.03 33.24
N GLN A 31 12.97 9.58 32.76
CA GLN A 31 11.77 9.95 33.52
C GLN A 31 10.54 9.12 33.15
N LEU A 32 10.73 7.93 32.58
CA LEU A 32 9.62 7.10 32.08
C LEU A 32 8.51 6.83 33.12
N HIS A 33 8.89 6.70 34.39
CA HIS A 33 7.98 6.49 35.53
C HIS A 33 7.00 7.64 35.77
N THR A 34 7.24 8.82 35.20
CA THR A 34 6.37 10.00 35.33
C THR A 34 5.22 10.00 34.32
N VAL A 35 5.40 9.30 33.19
CA VAL A 35 4.43 9.29 32.07
C VAL A 35 3.68 7.97 31.94
N THR A 36 4.20 6.88 32.49
CA THR A 36 3.54 5.58 32.45
C THR A 36 3.85 4.72 33.66
N LEU A 37 2.86 3.90 34.05
CA LEU A 37 3.00 2.87 35.09
C LEU A 37 3.41 1.50 34.51
N MET A 38 3.53 1.38 33.18
CA MET A 38 3.91 0.13 32.54
C MET A 38 5.34 -0.26 32.89
N SER A 39 5.58 -1.57 33.03
CA SER A 39 6.95 -2.07 33.09
C SER A 39 7.65 -1.81 31.75
N GLN A 40 8.96 -1.62 31.78
CA GLN A 40 9.75 -1.40 30.55
C GLN A 40 9.55 -2.55 29.53
N ARG A 41 9.42 -3.79 30.01
CA ARG A 41 9.18 -4.96 29.17
C ARG A 41 7.84 -4.85 28.44
N ASP A 42 6.79 -4.48 29.16
CA ASP A 42 5.44 -4.41 28.59
C ASP A 42 5.31 -3.21 27.64
N LEU A 43 5.94 -2.07 27.97
CA LEU A 43 6.02 -0.92 27.07
C LEU A 43 6.75 -1.27 25.77
N LEU A 44 7.89 -1.97 25.87
CA LEU A 44 8.63 -2.43 24.70
C LEU A 44 7.80 -3.38 23.83
N GLY A 45 6.99 -4.25 24.45
CA GLY A 45 6.05 -5.11 23.74
C GLY A 45 4.99 -4.32 22.98
N ALA A 46 4.36 -3.34 23.64
CA ALA A 46 3.36 -2.48 23.02
C ALA A 46 3.93 -1.66 21.86
N LEU A 47 5.12 -1.06 22.02
CA LEU A 47 5.76 -0.29 20.95
C LEU A 47 6.10 -1.16 19.73
N ARG A 48 6.52 -2.42 19.94
CA ARG A 48 6.76 -3.36 18.84
C ARG A 48 5.49 -3.69 18.07
N GLU A 49 4.37 -3.83 18.75
CA GLU A 49 3.08 -4.08 18.10
C GLU A 49 2.63 -2.89 17.25
N VAL A 50 2.83 -1.67 17.76
CA VAL A 50 2.56 -0.43 17.01
C VAL A 50 3.43 -0.38 15.74
N VAL A 51 4.74 -0.62 15.87
CA VAL A 51 5.65 -0.65 14.72
C VAL A 51 5.25 -1.73 13.72
N PHE A 52 4.94 -2.93 14.18
CA PHE A 52 4.50 -4.04 13.33
C PHE A 52 3.25 -3.65 12.53
N THR A 53 2.21 -3.16 13.21
CA THR A 53 0.95 -2.77 12.57
C THR A 53 1.14 -1.62 11.60
N ALA A 54 1.95 -0.61 11.96
CA ALA A 54 2.28 0.50 11.06
C ALA A 54 3.00 0.01 9.80
N GLN A 55 3.99 -0.88 9.96
CA GLN A 55 4.77 -1.41 8.85
C GLN A 55 3.93 -2.28 7.90
N GLU A 56 3.06 -3.16 8.44
CA GLU A 56 2.12 -3.94 7.63
C GLU A 56 1.17 -3.02 6.86
N THR A 57 0.65 -1.98 7.53
CA THR A 57 -0.24 -1.00 6.89
C THR A 57 0.45 -0.26 5.75
N ILE A 58 1.69 0.21 5.94
CA ILE A 58 2.50 0.85 4.89
C ILE A 58 2.70 -0.11 3.71
N THR A 59 3.13 -1.33 4.01
CA THR A 59 3.37 -2.37 2.99
C THR A 59 2.12 -2.63 2.16
N GLU A 60 0.95 -2.71 2.79
CA GLU A 60 -0.32 -2.87 2.10
C GLU A 60 -0.69 -1.66 1.23
N LEU A 61 -0.47 -0.43 1.73
CA LEU A 61 -0.75 0.80 0.97
C LEU A 61 0.13 0.89 -0.27
N GLU A 62 1.43 0.63 -0.13
CA GLU A 62 2.39 0.64 -1.24
C GLU A 62 2.07 -0.46 -2.26
N ALA A 63 1.77 -1.68 -1.80
CA ALA A 63 1.37 -2.78 -2.66
C ALA A 63 0.07 -2.49 -3.44
N ARG A 64 -0.86 -1.71 -2.87
CA ARG A 64 -2.07 -1.26 -3.55
C ARG A 64 -1.78 -0.13 -4.53
N ALA A 65 -0.88 0.80 -4.22
CA ALA A 65 -0.47 1.87 -5.12
C ALA A 65 0.22 1.33 -6.39
N GLY A 66 1.14 0.38 -6.25
CA GLY A 66 1.82 -0.27 -7.39
C GLY A 66 0.90 -1.11 -8.29
N ARG A 67 -0.25 -1.57 -7.78
CA ARG A 67 -1.25 -2.32 -8.55
C ARG A 67 -2.18 -1.44 -9.39
N LYS A 68 -2.24 -0.12 -9.17
CA LYS A 68 -3.17 0.79 -9.85
C LYS A 68 -2.71 1.25 -11.25
N THR A 69 -1.56 0.80 -11.74
CA THR A 69 -1.03 1.20 -13.05
C THR A 69 -0.59 0.00 -13.89
N LYS A 70 -1.55 -0.74 -14.41
CA LYS A 70 -1.46 -1.21 -15.79
C LYS A 70 -2.87 -1.19 -16.37
N PRO A 71 -3.29 -0.17 -17.13
CA PRO A 71 -4.40 -0.40 -18.04
C PRO A 71 -4.01 -1.62 -18.86
N ALA A 72 -4.84 -2.66 -18.85
CA ALA A 72 -4.68 -3.79 -19.73
C ALA A 72 -4.72 -3.22 -21.16
N GLN A 73 -3.54 -2.93 -21.72
CA GLN A 73 -3.42 -2.65 -23.13
C GLN A 73 -4.02 -3.89 -23.81
N PRO A 74 -5.16 -3.78 -24.52
CA PRO A 74 -5.69 -4.93 -25.22
C PRO A 74 -4.55 -5.42 -26.12
N PRO A 75 -4.22 -6.72 -26.09
CA PRO A 75 -3.18 -7.24 -26.95
C PRO A 75 -3.55 -6.83 -28.38
N THR A 76 -2.67 -6.07 -29.03
CA THR A 76 -2.82 -5.75 -30.46
C THR A 76 -3.00 -7.09 -31.18
N PRO A 77 -4.16 -7.37 -31.81
CA PRO A 77 -4.37 -8.65 -32.43
C PRO A 77 -3.38 -8.80 -33.60
N LEU A 78 -2.52 -9.81 -33.52
CA LEU A 78 -1.58 -10.20 -34.58
C LEU A 78 -2.31 -10.96 -35.71
N LEU A 79 -3.46 -10.47 -36.15
CA LEU A 79 -4.15 -10.99 -37.33
C LEU A 79 -4.45 -9.84 -38.29
N ARG A 80 -3.53 -9.64 -39.23
CA ARG A 80 -3.80 -8.88 -40.45
C ARG A 80 -4.23 -9.88 -41.52
N ILE A 81 -5.53 -9.95 -41.80
CA ILE A 81 -6.04 -10.71 -42.95
C ILE A 81 -5.59 -9.96 -44.21
N VAL A 82 -4.73 -10.59 -45.01
CA VAL A 82 -4.35 -10.09 -46.34
C VAL A 82 -5.25 -10.80 -47.35
N PRO A 83 -5.94 -10.09 -48.26
CA PRO A 83 -6.68 -10.73 -49.34
C PRO A 83 -5.74 -11.59 -50.18
N LYS A 84 -6.11 -12.85 -50.39
CA LYS A 84 -5.40 -13.75 -51.31
C LYS A 84 -5.62 -13.24 -52.73
N GLU A 85 -4.56 -12.84 -53.43
CA GLU A 85 -4.66 -12.49 -54.84
C GLU A 85 -5.22 -13.68 -55.63
N VAL A 86 -6.33 -13.42 -56.33
CA VAL A 86 -6.93 -14.38 -57.26
C VAL A 86 -6.07 -14.36 -58.52
N VAL A 87 -5.23 -15.38 -58.69
CA VAL A 87 -4.50 -15.58 -59.95
C VAL A 87 -5.54 -15.89 -61.03
N PRO A 88 -5.66 -15.08 -62.09
CA PRO A 88 -6.58 -15.36 -63.19
C PRO A 88 -6.15 -16.63 -63.92
N ALA A 89 -7.08 -17.58 -64.04
CA ALA A 89 -6.88 -18.83 -64.75
C ALA A 89 -7.22 -18.66 -66.24
N GLU A 90 -6.41 -17.93 -67.00
CA GLU A 90 -6.49 -17.92 -68.47
C GLU A 90 -5.06 -17.84 -69.01
N THR A 91 -4.52 -18.84 -69.70
CA THR A 91 -4.94 -19.17 -71.06
C THR A 91 -4.56 -20.62 -71.39
N ARG A 92 -5.54 -21.50 -71.54
CA ARG A 92 -5.41 -22.74 -72.33
C ARG A 92 -6.24 -22.55 -73.60
N HIS A 93 -5.59 -22.15 -74.68
CA HIS A 93 -6.02 -22.26 -76.09
C HIS A 93 -4.74 -22.03 -76.91
N ALA A 94 -4.34 -22.80 -77.91
CA ALA A 94 -4.85 -23.99 -78.58
C ALA A 94 -3.65 -24.78 -79.13
#